data_AF-A0AA35WNJ8-F1
#
_entry.id   AF-A0AA35WNJ8-F1
#
_cell.length_a   1.000
_cell.length_b   1.000
_cell.length_c   1.000
_cell.angle_alpha   90.00
_cell.angle_beta   90.00
_cell.angle_gamma   90.00
#
_symmetry.space_group_name_H-M   'P 1'
#
loop_
_entity.id
_entity.type
_entity.pdbx_description
1 polymer ?
#
loop_
_entity_poly.entity_id
_entity_poly.type
_entity_poly.pdbx_seq_one_letter_code
_entity_poly.pdbx_strand_id
1 'polypeptide(L)'
;MNDGPAIDLAIHLESNDFSRARSAALRLLSARSRSVAEMRERLGKKFASEAVEQTVALLTAEGLLNDAAFAQQWRQSRERRKPRSSRMIEHELKQLGIADDIIDGAPSRTTTLWMRLTGQSPSTQDAKQTTTALLSTVG
;
A
#
# COMPACT_ATOMS: atom_id res chain seq x y z
N MET A 1 10.77 41.36 -34.82
CA MET A 1 11.02 39.91 -34.98
C MET A 1 10.23 39.19 -33.91
N ASN A 2 9.38 38.26 -34.33
CA ASN A 2 8.44 37.51 -33.51
C ASN A 2 9.08 36.15 -33.19
N ASP A 3 9.70 36.03 -32.02
CA ASP A 3 10.17 34.74 -31.48
C ASP A 3 9.13 34.19 -30.48
N GLY A 4 7.98 33.80 -31.06
CA GLY A 4 7.07 32.70 -30.68
C GLY A 4 6.66 32.44 -29.21
N PRO A 5 5.36 32.57 -28.84
CA PRO A 5 4.79 32.09 -27.57
C PRO A 5 4.47 30.57 -27.61
N ALA A 6 5.45 29.72 -27.93
CA ALA A 6 5.24 28.27 -28.02
C ALA A 6 5.63 27.51 -26.73
N ILE A 7 6.55 28.06 -25.94
CA ILE A 7 7.10 27.37 -24.75
C ILE A 7 6.12 27.41 -23.55
N ASP A 8 5.27 28.42 -23.48
CA ASP A 8 4.39 28.66 -22.33
C ASP A 8 3.12 27.79 -22.31
N LEU A 9 2.70 27.24 -23.47
CA LEU A 9 1.47 26.45 -23.58
C LEU A 9 1.66 24.98 -23.17
N ALA A 10 2.86 24.42 -23.38
CA ALA A 10 3.16 23.03 -23.01
C ALA A 10 3.27 22.86 -21.48
N ILE A 11 3.89 23.83 -20.79
CA ILE A 11 4.03 23.85 -19.34
C ILE A 11 2.65 23.88 -18.65
N HIS A 12 1.66 24.58 -19.22
CA HIS A 12 0.30 24.63 -18.65
C HIS A 12 -0.57 23.41 -18.95
N LEU A 13 -0.39 22.74 -20.10
CA LEU A 13 -1.20 21.57 -20.49
C LEU A 13 -0.71 20.26 -19.87
N GLU A 14 0.60 20.03 -19.75
CA GLU A 14 1.15 18.90 -18.98
C GLU A 14 0.86 19.07 -17.48
N SER A 15 0.93 20.32 -16.99
CA SER A 15 0.45 20.67 -15.65
C SER A 15 -1.04 20.36 -15.47
N ASN A 16 -1.86 20.38 -16.53
CA ASN A 16 -3.30 20.17 -16.40
C ASN A 16 -3.65 18.72 -16.11
N ASP A 17 -3.16 17.76 -16.90
CA ASP A 17 -3.51 16.35 -16.70
C ASP A 17 -2.86 15.76 -15.45
N PHE A 18 -1.61 16.13 -15.14
CA PHE A 18 -0.98 15.78 -13.87
C PHE A 18 -1.74 16.39 -12.67
N SER A 19 -2.06 17.69 -12.70
CA SER A 19 -2.78 18.33 -11.57
C SER A 19 -4.20 17.77 -11.40
N ARG A 20 -4.87 17.41 -12.49
CA ARG A 20 -6.19 16.76 -12.46
C ARG A 20 -6.10 15.33 -11.95
N ALA A 21 -5.08 14.56 -12.35
CA ALA A 21 -4.81 13.23 -11.83
C ALA A 21 -4.51 13.27 -10.33
N ARG A 22 -3.66 14.20 -9.88
CA ARG A 22 -3.37 14.44 -8.45
C ARG A 22 -4.62 14.79 -7.66
N SER A 23 -5.44 15.73 -8.16
CA SER A 23 -6.69 16.11 -7.52
C SER A 23 -7.67 14.94 -7.41
N ALA A 24 -7.77 14.11 -8.46
CA ALA A 24 -8.59 12.91 -8.45
C ALA A 24 -8.07 11.85 -7.47
N ALA A 25 -6.75 11.67 -7.39
CA ALA A 25 -6.09 10.76 -6.47
C ALA A 25 -6.34 11.15 -5.02
N LEU A 26 -6.19 12.44 -4.68
CA LEU A 26 -6.47 12.95 -3.33
C LEU A 26 -7.92 12.72 -2.91
N ARG A 27 -8.89 12.89 -3.82
CA ARG A 27 -10.30 12.55 -3.55
C ARG A 27 -10.51 11.04 -3.33
N LEU A 28 -9.76 10.21 -4.05
CA LEU A 28 -9.85 8.75 -3.89
C LEU A 28 -9.25 8.28 -2.56
N LEU A 29 -8.18 8.94 -2.10
CA LEU A 29 -7.53 8.70 -0.81
C LEU A 29 -8.34 9.24 0.38
N SER A 30 -9.01 10.39 0.23
CA SER A 30 -9.86 10.94 1.28
C SER A 30 -11.07 10.05 1.60
N ALA A 31 -11.53 9.27 0.62
CA ALA A 31 -12.63 8.32 0.81
C ALA A 31 -12.19 7.03 1.53
N ARG A 32 -11.01 6.48 1.21
CA ARG A 32 -10.40 5.34 1.89
C ARG A 32 -8.93 5.18 1.51
N SER A 33 -8.16 4.47 2.33
CA SER A 33 -6.84 3.99 1.93
C SER A 33 -6.95 3.04 0.71
N ARG A 34 -5.94 3.11 -0.16
CA ARG A 34 -5.83 2.38 -1.42
C ARG A 34 -4.38 1.94 -1.62
N SER A 35 -4.19 0.82 -2.30
CA SER A 35 -2.87 0.43 -2.77
C SER A 35 -2.43 1.29 -3.96
N VAL A 36 -1.12 1.30 -4.22
CA VAL A 36 -0.53 1.91 -5.41
C VAL A 36 -1.14 1.32 -6.69
N ALA A 37 -1.31 0.01 -6.74
CA ALA A 37 -1.91 -0.67 -7.89
C ALA A 37 -3.38 -0.26 -8.13
N GLU A 38 -4.19 -0.18 -7.06
CA GLU A 38 -5.55 0.36 -7.16
C GLU A 38 -5.53 1.81 -7.66
N MET A 39 -4.55 2.60 -7.23
CA MET A 39 -4.44 4.00 -7.64
C MET A 39 -4.15 4.10 -9.15
N ARG A 40 -3.18 3.34 -9.64
CA ARG A 40 -2.83 3.24 -11.07
C ARG A 40 -4.03 2.81 -11.91
N GLU A 41 -4.72 1.75 -11.52
CA GLU A 41 -5.89 1.23 -12.25
C GLU A 41 -7.02 2.27 -12.33
N ARG A 42 -7.27 3.01 -11.24
CA ARG A 42 -8.34 4.00 -11.19
C ARG A 42 -8.03 5.26 -11.99
N LEU A 43 -6.80 5.76 -11.92
CA LEU A 43 -6.40 6.96 -12.66
C LEU A 43 -6.18 6.64 -14.15
N GLY A 44 -5.64 5.47 -14.49
CA GLY A 44 -5.41 5.03 -15.87
C GLY A 44 -6.69 4.92 -16.72
N LYS A 45 -7.88 4.87 -16.08
CA LYS A 45 -9.17 4.94 -16.79
C LYS A 45 -9.50 6.33 -17.36
N LYS A 46 -8.80 7.38 -16.91
CA LYS A 46 -9.14 8.78 -17.21
C LYS A 46 -7.96 9.65 -17.63
N PHE A 47 -6.74 9.22 -17.35
CA PHE A 47 -5.52 10.01 -17.55
C PHE A 47 -4.46 9.20 -18.27
N ALA A 48 -3.56 9.90 -18.96
CA ALA A 48 -2.42 9.29 -19.63
C ALA A 48 -1.46 8.62 -18.62
N SER A 49 -0.81 7.53 -19.05
CA SER A 49 0.08 6.74 -18.20
C SER A 49 1.18 7.58 -17.53
N GLU A 50 1.73 8.57 -18.23
CA GLU A 50 2.76 9.46 -17.69
C GLU A 50 2.25 10.29 -16.50
N ALA A 51 1.09 10.94 -16.64
CA ALA A 51 0.48 11.72 -15.56
C ALA A 51 0.10 10.82 -14.36
N VAL A 52 -0.31 9.58 -14.62
CA VAL A 52 -0.60 8.58 -13.58
C VAL A 52 0.66 8.22 -12.80
N GLU A 53 1.75 7.85 -13.49
CA GLU A 53 2.99 7.45 -12.83
C GLU A 53 3.64 8.62 -12.08
N GLN A 54 3.63 9.83 -12.65
CA GLN A 54 4.08 11.03 -11.95
C GLN A 54 3.26 11.29 -10.68
N THR A 55 1.94 11.17 -10.76
CA THR A 55 1.04 11.37 -9.60
C THR A 55 1.31 10.33 -8.53
N VAL A 56 1.42 9.06 -8.92
CA VAL A 56 1.70 7.95 -8.00
C VAL A 56 3.05 8.14 -7.32
N ALA A 57 4.11 8.46 -8.09
CA ALA A 57 5.44 8.71 -7.54
C ALA A 57 5.44 9.85 -6.53
N LEU A 58 4.76 10.98 -6.84
CA LEU A 58 4.65 12.10 -5.92
C LEU A 58 3.92 11.70 -4.63
N LEU A 59 2.76 11.04 -4.72
CA LEU A 59 1.97 10.67 -3.55
C LEU A 59 2.66 9.59 -2.70
N THR A 60 3.46 8.71 -3.32
CA THR A 60 4.30 7.77 -2.59
C THR A 60 5.45 8.49 -1.87
N ALA A 61 6.10 9.47 -2.52
CA ALA A 61 7.14 10.28 -1.89
C ALA A 61 6.60 11.14 -0.74
N GLU A 62 5.38 11.67 -0.86
CA GLU A 62 4.66 12.38 0.22
C GLU A 62 4.15 11.43 1.33
N GLY A 63 4.30 10.10 1.17
CA GLY A 63 3.83 9.09 2.12
C GLY A 63 2.32 8.88 2.17
N LEU A 64 1.58 9.52 1.25
CA LEU A 64 0.12 9.41 1.14
C LEU A 64 -0.31 8.07 0.51
N LEU A 65 0.51 7.53 -0.38
CA LEU A 65 0.41 6.14 -0.85
C LEU A 65 1.50 5.30 -0.19
N ASN A 66 1.08 4.35 0.63
CA ASN A 66 1.98 3.46 1.34
C ASN A 66 1.39 2.04 1.38
N ASP A 67 1.90 1.16 0.53
CA ASP A 67 1.44 -0.22 0.41
C ASP A 67 1.72 -1.03 1.68
N ALA A 68 2.78 -0.73 2.43
CA ALA A 68 3.08 -1.39 3.70
C ALA A 68 2.05 -1.02 4.78
N ALA A 69 1.75 0.27 4.91
CA ALA A 69 0.71 0.74 5.83
C ALA A 69 -0.68 0.19 5.43
N PHE A 70 -0.98 0.15 4.12
CA PHE A 70 -2.20 -0.43 3.60
C PHE A 70 -2.30 -1.94 3.91
N ALA A 71 -1.23 -2.71 3.70
CA ALA A 71 -1.18 -4.14 3.98
C ALA A 71 -1.41 -4.45 5.47
N GLN A 72 -0.80 -3.67 6.36
CA GLN A 72 -1.02 -3.81 7.81
C GLN A 72 -2.47 -3.51 8.21
N GLN A 73 -3.03 -2.41 7.72
CA GLN A 73 -4.43 -2.05 7.98
C GLN A 73 -5.40 -3.11 7.46
N TRP A 74 -5.13 -3.65 6.27
CA TRP A 74 -5.94 -4.71 5.66
C TRP A 74 -5.94 -5.98 6.51
N ARG A 75 -4.75 -6.45 6.94
CA ARG A 75 -4.62 -7.60 7.86
C ARG A 75 -5.41 -7.38 9.14
N GLN A 76 -5.16 -6.26 9.81
CA GLN A 76 -5.82 -5.94 11.09
C GLN A 76 -7.35 -5.87 10.93
N SER A 77 -7.84 -5.32 9.81
CA SER A 77 -9.27 -5.27 9.54
C SER A 77 -9.88 -6.65 9.31
N ARG A 78 -9.16 -7.62 8.74
CA ARG A 78 -9.64 -8.98 8.48
C ARG A 78 -9.63 -9.83 9.74
N GLU A 79 -8.52 -9.81 10.48
CA GLU A 79 -8.36 -10.53 11.74
C GLU A 79 -9.45 -10.15 12.78
N ARG A 80 -9.89 -8.88 12.78
CA ARG A 80 -10.95 -8.40 13.68
C ARG A 80 -12.36 -8.88 13.31
N ARG A 81 -12.64 -9.16 12.03
CA ARG A 81 -14.01 -9.43 11.55
C ARG A 81 -14.31 -10.92 11.30
N LYS A 82 -13.29 -11.73 11.00
CA LYS A 82 -13.35 -13.19 10.90
C LYS A 82 -11.91 -13.71 10.85
N PRO A 83 -11.42 -14.49 11.82
CA PRO A 83 -10.08 -15.08 11.74
C PRO A 83 -10.04 -16.06 10.56
N ARG A 84 -9.59 -15.55 9.40
CA ARG A 84 -9.24 -16.35 8.22
C ARG A 84 -7.76 -16.73 8.31
N SER A 85 -7.36 -17.77 7.58
CA SER A 85 -5.95 -18.17 7.55
C SER A 85 -5.08 -17.04 6.99
N SER A 86 -3.87 -16.86 7.55
CA SER A 86 -2.89 -15.86 7.08
C SER A 86 -2.71 -15.90 5.56
N ARG A 87 -2.64 -17.11 5.00
CA ARG A 87 -2.53 -17.37 3.56
C ARG A 87 -3.63 -16.74 2.72
N MET A 88 -4.87 -16.73 3.21
CA MET A 88 -5.97 -16.10 2.47
C MET A 88 -5.82 -14.58 2.47
N ILE A 89 -5.33 -14.00 3.56
CA ILE A 89 -5.07 -12.55 3.63
C ILE A 89 -3.89 -12.18 2.71
N GLU A 90 -2.82 -12.96 2.71
CA GLU A 90 -1.70 -12.80 1.77
C GLU A 90 -2.19 -12.87 0.32
N HIS A 91 -3.04 -13.84 -0.02
CA HIS A 91 -3.64 -13.94 -1.35
C HIS A 91 -4.49 -12.71 -1.69
N GLU A 92 -5.33 -12.21 -0.76
CA GLU A 92 -6.09 -10.97 -0.97
C GLU A 92 -5.17 -9.76 -1.23
N LEU A 93 -4.05 -9.64 -0.52
CA LEU A 93 -3.08 -8.56 -0.72
C LEU A 93 -2.37 -8.63 -2.07
N LYS A 94 -2.03 -9.84 -2.54
CA LYS A 94 -1.47 -10.05 -3.89
C LYS A 94 -2.46 -9.64 -4.97
N GLN A 95 -3.74 -9.97 -4.80
CA GLN A 95 -4.81 -9.54 -5.72
C GLN A 95 -5.01 -8.01 -5.73
N LEU A 96 -4.66 -7.33 -4.64
CA LEU A 96 -4.65 -5.85 -4.55
C LEU A 96 -3.36 -5.22 -5.11
N GLY A 97 -2.47 -6.02 -5.70
CA GLY A 97 -1.24 -5.58 -6.35
C GLY A 97 -0.12 -5.18 -5.39
N ILE A 98 -0.15 -5.66 -4.16
CA ILE A 98 0.93 -5.42 -3.18
C ILE A 98 2.05 -6.43 -3.44
N ALA A 99 3.29 -5.93 -3.46
CA ALA A 99 4.48 -6.74 -3.69
C ALA A 99 4.75 -7.72 -2.53
N ASP A 100 5.35 -8.87 -2.86
CA ASP A 100 5.55 -9.98 -1.93
C ASP A 100 6.47 -9.61 -0.75
N ASP A 101 7.46 -8.74 -0.96
CA ASP A 101 8.35 -8.21 0.07
C ASP A 101 7.59 -7.40 1.14
N ILE A 102 6.59 -6.62 0.71
CA ILE A 102 5.72 -5.84 1.61
C ILE A 102 4.77 -6.78 2.37
N ILE A 103 4.30 -7.83 1.73
CA ILE A 103 3.45 -8.85 2.35
C ILE A 103 4.25 -9.62 3.41
N ASP A 104 5.45 -10.07 3.11
CA ASP A 104 6.28 -10.83 4.06
C ASP A 104 6.72 -9.96 5.26
N GLY A 105 6.96 -8.67 5.02
CA GLY A 105 7.33 -7.70 6.06
C GLY A 105 6.18 -7.25 6.97
N ALA A 106 4.91 -7.52 6.62
CA ALA A 106 3.77 -7.09 7.43
C ALA A 106 3.51 -8.11 8.57
N PRO A 107 3.83 -7.79 9.83
CA PRO A 107 3.74 -8.75 10.93
C PRO A 107 2.30 -9.20 11.15
N SER A 108 2.11 -10.50 11.34
CA SER A 108 0.84 -11.02 11.84
C SER A 108 0.60 -10.53 13.27
N ARG A 109 -0.66 -10.43 13.72
CA ARG A 109 -0.96 -10.05 15.11
C ARG A 109 -0.35 -11.00 16.14
N THR A 110 -0.14 -12.26 15.76
CA THR A 110 0.57 -13.25 16.58
C THR A 110 2.03 -12.86 16.81
N THR A 111 2.68 -12.33 15.77
CA THR A 111 4.06 -11.82 15.84
C THR A 111 4.17 -10.59 16.76
N THR A 112 3.16 -9.71 16.75
CA THR A 112 3.13 -8.52 17.62
C THR A 112 3.08 -8.88 19.11
N LEU A 113 2.34 -9.94 19.48
CA LEU A 113 2.28 -10.40 20.87
C LEU A 113 3.65 -10.90 21.34
N TRP A 114 4.35 -11.63 20.46
CA TRP A 114 5.68 -12.17 20.75
C TRP A 114 6.74 -11.08 20.97
N MET A 115 6.78 -10.07 20.09
CA MET A 115 7.68 -8.92 20.24
C MET A 115 7.41 -8.15 21.54
N ARG A 116 6.15 -8.02 21.94
CA ARG A 116 5.78 -7.28 23.16
C ARG A 116 6.24 -7.97 24.45
N LEU A 117 6.36 -9.30 24.41
CA LEU A 117 6.79 -10.11 25.54
C LEU A 117 8.31 -10.33 25.57
N THR A 118 8.97 -10.40 24.41
CA THR A 118 10.37 -10.82 24.30
C THR A 118 11.33 -9.73 23.80
N GLY A 119 10.81 -8.64 23.23
CA GLY A 119 11.60 -7.56 22.64
C GLY A 119 12.29 -7.91 21.31
N GLN A 120 12.08 -9.10 20.75
CA GLN A 120 12.76 -9.56 19.53
C GLN A 120 11.76 -10.10 18.49
N SER A 121 12.09 -9.87 17.20
CA SER A 121 11.38 -10.45 16.06
C SER A 121 11.72 -11.94 15.92
N PRO A 122 10.74 -12.85 15.83
CA PRO A 122 11.03 -14.26 15.55
C PRO A 122 11.63 -14.39 14.15
N SER A 123 12.74 -15.12 14.04
CA SER A 123 13.38 -15.38 12.75
C SER A 123 12.48 -16.27 11.87
N THR A 124 12.70 -16.26 10.56
CA THR A 124 11.95 -17.09 9.60
C THR A 124 12.00 -18.59 9.93
N GLN A 125 13.02 -19.05 10.69
CA GLN A 125 13.12 -20.44 11.17
C GLN A 125 12.30 -20.70 12.44
N ASP A 126 12.10 -19.69 13.30
CA ASP A 126 11.38 -19.83 14.58
C ASP A 126 9.85 -19.85 14.40
N ALA A 127 9.32 -19.23 13.35
CA ALA A 127 7.88 -19.06 13.15
C ALA A 127 7.06 -20.38 13.17
N LYS A 128 7.69 -21.50 12.80
CA LYS A 128 7.07 -22.84 12.87
C LYS A 128 7.05 -23.44 14.28
N GLN A 129 7.98 -23.03 15.16
CA GLN A 129 8.09 -23.52 16.55
C GLN A 129 7.32 -22.63 17.54
N THR A 130 7.26 -21.31 17.30
CA THR A 130 6.63 -20.33 18.19
C THR A 130 5.12 -20.56 18.37
N THR A 131 4.44 -21.10 17.35
CA THR A 131 3.00 -21.41 17.43
C THR A 131 2.71 -22.53 18.44
N THR A 132 3.63 -23.48 18.62
CA THR A 132 3.49 -24.59 19.57
C THR A 132 3.77 -24.15 21.02
N ALA A 133 4.71 -23.21 21.22
CA ALA A 133 5.10 -22.73 22.55
C ALA A 133 4.02 -21.86 23.23
N LEU A 134 3.29 -21.05 22.46
CA LEU A 134 2.22 -20.21 23.00
C LEU A 134 0.96 -21.00 23.39
N LEU A 135 0.69 -22.13 22.72
CA LEU A 135 -0.43 -23.01 23.08
C LEU A 135 -0.13 -23.91 24.29
N SER A 136 1.13 -24.02 24.72
CA SER A 136 1.57 -24.87 25.83
C SER A 136 1.88 -24.13 27.15
N THR A 137 1.95 -22.79 27.13
CA THR A 137 2.25 -21.96 28.34
C THR A 137 0.98 -21.44 29.03
N VAL A 138 -0.19 -21.55 28.41
CA VAL A 138 -1.51 -21.19 29.01
C VAL A 138 -2.21 -22.43 29.60
N GLY A 139 -1.47 -23.51 29.85
CA GLY A 139 -1.94 -24.72 30.55
C GLY A 139 -1.60 -24.69 32.03
#